data_AF-A0A4Q7Y0Z5-F1
#
_entry.id   AF-A0A4Q7Y0Z5-F1
#
_cell.length_a   1.000
_cell.length_b   1.000
_cell.length_c   1.000
_cell.angle_alpha   90.00
_cell.angle_beta   90.00
_cell.angle_gamma   90.00
#
_symmetry.space_group_name_H-M   'P 1'
#
loop_
_entity.id
_entity.type
_entity.pdbx_description
1 polymer ?
#
loop_
_entity_poly.entity_id
_entity_poly.type
_entity_poly.pdbx_seq_one_letter_code
_entity_poly.pdbx_strand_id
1 'polypeptide(L)'
;MRIGRTAVRVVLLFSMVGAAKERHYPLPSSAVITIGQLHIDPKTDSTDIDSCKFYHLTESDIRKQFRTYHQIDQKELHDRYSYVYCWIEGTVQVKGKTYIWESHLDNVLITTYPDGVKKMLGGEPSGELSQ
;
A
#
# COMPACT_ATOMS: atom_id res chain seq x y z
N MET A 1 25.88 64.83 -8.60
CA MET A 1 26.44 63.74 -7.76
C MET A 1 25.51 63.44 -6.59
N ARG A 2 24.64 62.42 -6.70
CA ARG A 2 23.91 61.83 -5.55
C ARG A 2 23.58 60.36 -5.84
N ILE A 3 24.39 59.50 -5.20
CA ILE A 3 24.12 58.19 -4.59
C ILE A 3 23.04 57.32 -5.26
N GLY A 4 23.50 56.35 -6.05
CA GLY A 4 22.70 55.22 -6.51
C GLY A 4 22.36 54.28 -5.36
N ARG A 5 21.09 53.89 -5.26
CA ARG A 5 20.62 52.84 -4.35
C ARG A 5 20.87 51.48 -5.01
N THR A 6 21.92 50.80 -4.56
CA THR A 6 22.18 49.40 -4.89
C THR A 6 21.09 48.54 -4.25
N ALA A 7 20.17 48.02 -5.06
CA ALA A 7 19.18 47.04 -4.63
C ALA A 7 19.89 45.71 -4.35
N VAL A 8 19.96 45.33 -3.08
CA VAL A 8 20.44 44.01 -2.66
C VAL A 8 19.37 42.99 -3.04
N ARG A 9 19.63 42.20 -4.09
CA ARG A 9 18.85 41.01 -4.43
C ARG A 9 19.06 39.97 -3.34
N VAL A 10 18.05 39.79 -2.50
CA VAL A 10 17.96 38.63 -1.60
C VAL A 10 17.77 37.40 -2.46
N VAL A 11 18.80 36.56 -2.54
CA VAL A 11 18.71 35.22 -3.12
C VAL A 11 17.97 34.36 -2.11
N LEU A 12 16.69 34.09 -2.38
CA LEU A 12 15.91 33.08 -1.67
C LEU A 12 16.49 31.71 -2.03
N LEU A 13 17.36 31.19 -1.17
CA LEU A 13 17.74 29.78 -1.16
C LEU A 13 16.49 28.97 -0.78
N PHE A 14 15.88 28.34 -1.78
CA PHE A 14 14.94 27.25 -1.54
C PHE A 14 15.72 26.09 -0.91
N SER A 15 15.66 25.99 0.41
CA SER A 15 15.99 24.75 1.10
C SER A 15 15.05 23.67 0.57
N MET A 16 15.58 22.77 -0.25
CA MET A 16 14.92 21.52 -0.58
C MET A 16 14.83 20.71 0.72
N VAL A 17 13.74 20.90 1.45
CA VAL A 17 13.33 19.98 2.50
C VAL A 17 13.14 18.63 1.81
N GLY A 18 14.05 17.70 2.08
CA GLY A 18 13.98 16.35 1.56
C GLY A 18 12.59 15.80 1.84
N ALA A 19 11.86 15.44 0.78
CA ALA A 19 10.58 14.77 0.90
C ALA A 19 10.81 13.49 1.70
N ALA A 20 10.36 13.48 2.96
CA ALA A 20 10.25 12.25 3.72
C ALA A 20 9.47 11.28 2.84
N LYS A 21 10.05 10.10 2.53
CA LYS A 21 9.35 9.05 1.79
C LYS A 21 8.08 8.71 2.57
N GLU A 22 6.95 9.28 2.19
CA GLU A 22 5.66 8.76 2.62
C GLU A 22 5.60 7.31 2.12
N ARG A 23 5.72 6.37 3.05
CA ARG A 23 5.73 4.92 2.76
C ARG A 23 4.31 4.36 2.54
N HIS A 24 3.29 5.21 2.57
CA HIS A 24 1.89 4.85 2.45
C HIS A 24 1.34 5.25 1.07
N TYR A 25 0.31 4.56 0.62
CA TYR A 25 -0.26 4.75 -0.71
C TYR A 25 -1.77 5.03 -0.65
N PRO A 26 -2.20 6.09 0.07
CA PRO A 26 -3.62 6.36 0.25
C PRO A 26 -4.31 6.53 -1.11
N LEU A 27 -5.48 5.91 -1.23
CA LEU A 27 -6.34 6.10 -2.40
C LEU A 27 -7.12 7.41 -2.28
N PRO A 28 -7.27 8.19 -3.36
CA PRO A 28 -8.18 9.33 -3.34
C PRO A 28 -9.61 8.86 -3.12
N SER A 29 -10.46 9.73 -2.57
CA SER A 29 -11.89 9.44 -2.38
C SER A 29 -12.60 9.09 -3.69
N SER A 30 -12.14 9.63 -4.81
CA SER A 30 -12.65 9.35 -6.16
C SER A 30 -12.19 8.01 -6.75
N ALA A 31 -11.33 7.27 -6.06
CA ALA A 31 -10.89 5.95 -6.53
C ALA A 31 -12.08 5.00 -6.57
N VAL A 32 -12.26 4.30 -7.69
CA VAL A 32 -13.25 3.21 -7.79
C VAL A 32 -12.51 1.90 -7.51
N ILE A 33 -13.03 1.09 -6.58
CA ILE A 33 -12.39 -0.16 -6.15
C ILE A 33 -13.30 -1.32 -6.56
N THR A 34 -12.70 -2.34 -7.17
CA THR A 34 -13.37 -3.63 -7.41
C THR A 34 -12.75 -4.67 -6.50
N ILE A 35 -13.58 -5.59 -6.00
CA ILE A 35 -13.16 -6.71 -5.17
C ILE A 35 -13.54 -7.98 -5.91
N GLY A 36 -12.55 -8.79 -6.23
CA GLY A 36 -12.70 -10.04 -6.96
C GLY A 36 -13.07 -11.20 -6.04
N GLN A 37 -12.76 -12.41 -6.51
CA GLN A 37 -13.03 -13.64 -5.78
C GLN A 37 -11.84 -14.02 -4.89
N LEU A 38 -12.12 -14.86 -3.90
CA LEU A 38 -11.11 -15.50 -3.09
C LEU A 38 -10.38 -16.57 -3.91
N HIS A 39 -9.06 -16.50 -3.91
CA HIS A 39 -8.16 -17.50 -4.47
C HIS A 39 -7.46 -18.26 -3.35
N ILE A 40 -7.20 -19.54 -3.59
CA ILE A 40 -6.47 -20.43 -2.68
C ILE A 40 -5.33 -21.07 -3.49
N ASP A 41 -4.11 -21.05 -2.96
CA ASP A 41 -2.96 -21.72 -3.55
C ASP A 41 -3.22 -23.23 -3.54
N PRO A 42 -3.15 -23.90 -4.71
CA PRO A 42 -3.39 -25.33 -4.80
C PRO A 42 -2.40 -26.20 -4.01
N LYS A 43 -1.28 -25.63 -3.53
CA LYS A 43 -0.27 -26.34 -2.73
C LYS A 43 -0.52 -26.28 -1.22
N THR A 44 -1.62 -25.69 -0.80
CA THR A 44 -1.96 -25.49 0.60
C THR A 44 -2.57 -26.73 1.23
N ASP A 45 -2.06 -27.12 2.39
CA ASP A 45 -2.59 -28.25 3.15
C ASP A 45 -3.98 -27.93 3.72
N SER A 46 -4.80 -28.97 3.91
CA SER A 46 -6.24 -28.82 4.20
C SER A 46 -6.59 -28.03 5.46
N THR A 47 -5.69 -27.95 6.45
CA THR A 47 -5.89 -27.22 7.71
C THR A 47 -5.82 -25.71 7.55
N ASP A 48 -5.08 -25.21 6.56
CA ASP A 48 -4.93 -23.76 6.32
C ASP A 48 -6.07 -23.20 5.47
N ILE A 49 -6.80 -24.08 4.76
CA ILE A 49 -7.95 -23.73 3.91
C ILE A 49 -9.12 -23.18 4.74
N ASP A 50 -9.29 -23.64 5.97
CA ASP A 50 -10.40 -23.21 6.81
C ASP A 50 -10.31 -21.72 7.18
N SER A 51 -9.10 -21.20 7.43
CA SER A 51 -8.86 -19.77 7.64
C SER A 51 -9.22 -18.93 6.42
N CYS A 52 -9.01 -19.46 5.21
CA CYS A 52 -9.34 -18.78 3.96
C CYS A 52 -10.85 -18.64 3.73
N LYS A 53 -11.67 -19.59 4.22
CA LYS A 53 -13.13 -19.57 4.03
C LYS A 53 -13.80 -18.34 4.65
N PHE A 54 -13.20 -17.77 5.68
CA PHE A 54 -13.70 -16.58 6.38
C PHE A 54 -13.04 -15.29 5.91
N TYR A 55 -12.09 -15.38 4.96
CA TYR A 55 -11.41 -14.20 4.45
C TYR A 55 -12.30 -13.46 3.45
N HIS A 56 -12.82 -12.32 3.91
CA HIS A 56 -13.67 -11.43 3.14
C HIS A 56 -13.17 -10.00 3.30
N LEU A 57 -13.29 -9.21 2.23
CA LEU A 57 -12.87 -7.82 2.22
C LEU A 57 -14.03 -6.94 1.78
N THR A 58 -14.17 -5.80 2.46
CA THR A 58 -15.03 -4.70 2.02
C THR A 58 -14.18 -3.62 1.36
N GLU A 59 -14.84 -2.68 0.65
CA GLU A 59 -14.14 -1.51 0.10
C GLU A 59 -13.44 -0.70 1.21
N SER A 60 -14.07 -0.61 2.39
CA SER A 60 -13.53 0.10 3.55
C SER A 60 -12.21 -0.54 4.03
N ASP A 61 -12.12 -1.87 4.01
CA ASP A 61 -10.91 -2.59 4.41
C ASP A 61 -9.78 -2.30 3.43
N ILE A 62 -10.03 -2.37 2.12
CA ILE A 62 -9.03 -2.04 1.10
C ILE A 62 -8.55 -0.60 1.25
N ARG A 63 -9.46 0.37 1.44
CA ARG A 63 -9.07 1.77 1.68
C ARG A 63 -8.25 1.92 2.95
N LYS A 64 -8.57 1.18 4.01
CA LYS A 64 -7.81 1.16 5.25
C LYS A 64 -6.40 0.63 4.99
N GLN A 65 -6.25 -0.50 4.29
CA GLN A 65 -4.94 -1.08 3.94
C GLN A 65 -4.08 -0.09 3.15
N PHE A 66 -4.59 0.49 2.06
CA PHE A 66 -3.85 1.49 1.28
C PHE A 66 -3.45 2.72 2.11
N ARG A 67 -4.26 3.10 3.10
CA ARG A 67 -3.98 4.24 4.00
C ARG A 67 -2.94 3.90 5.07
N THR A 68 -2.98 2.70 5.64
CA THR A 68 -2.22 2.38 6.86
C THR A 68 -1.01 1.48 6.60
N TYR A 69 -0.97 0.75 5.49
CA TYR A 69 0.14 -0.17 5.19
C TYR A 69 1.32 0.61 4.65
N HIS A 70 2.53 0.25 5.08
CA HIS A 70 3.77 0.81 4.57
C HIS A 70 4.40 -0.10 3.54
N GLN A 71 5.19 0.46 2.62
CA GLN A 71 6.02 -0.34 1.73
C GLN A 71 7.00 -1.17 2.56
N ILE A 72 6.90 -2.49 2.44
CA ILE A 72 7.82 -3.44 3.08
C ILE A 72 8.97 -3.77 2.12
N ASP A 73 10.15 -3.99 2.69
CA ASP A 73 11.29 -4.52 1.96
C ASP A 73 11.37 -6.05 2.10
N GLN A 74 12.29 -6.66 1.35
CA GLN A 74 12.43 -8.11 1.30
C GLN A 74 12.81 -8.70 2.66
N LYS A 75 13.59 -7.98 3.49
CA LYS A 75 13.99 -8.48 4.81
C LYS A 75 12.78 -8.47 5.76
N GLU A 76 12.02 -7.38 5.77
CA GLU A 76 10.83 -7.27 6.60
C GLU A 76 9.78 -8.33 6.25
N LEU A 77 9.62 -8.63 4.95
CA LEU A 77 8.78 -9.73 4.49
C LEU A 77 9.17 -11.03 5.20
N HIS A 78 10.43 -11.46 5.10
CA HIS A 78 10.88 -12.72 5.71
C HIS A 78 10.74 -12.76 7.25
N ASP A 79 10.92 -11.62 7.91
CA ASP A 79 10.97 -11.56 9.38
C ASP A 79 9.56 -11.41 10.03
N ARG A 80 8.58 -10.85 9.31
CA ARG A 80 7.30 -10.40 9.91
C ARG A 80 6.04 -10.77 9.14
N TYR A 81 6.14 -11.21 7.90
CA TYR A 81 4.97 -11.48 7.04
C TYR A 81 5.14 -12.83 6.36
N SER A 82 4.15 -13.70 6.50
CA SER A 82 4.15 -14.95 5.74
C SER A 82 3.36 -14.77 4.44
N TYR A 83 3.79 -15.47 3.40
CA TYR A 83 3.04 -15.49 2.15
C TYR A 83 1.89 -16.49 2.32
N VAL A 84 0.72 -15.98 2.69
CA VAL A 84 -0.44 -16.86 2.92
C VAL A 84 -0.98 -17.39 1.62
N TYR A 85 -1.40 -18.62 1.74
CA TYR A 85 -2.07 -19.49 0.80
C TYR A 85 -3.40 -19.01 0.22
N CYS A 86 -3.91 -17.84 0.61
CA CYS A 86 -5.09 -17.29 -0.03
C CYS A 86 -5.01 -15.78 -0.16
N TRP A 87 -5.64 -15.30 -1.22
CA TRP A 87 -5.67 -13.88 -1.55
C TRP A 87 -6.99 -13.52 -2.21
N ILE A 88 -7.38 -12.26 -2.08
CA ILE A 88 -8.42 -11.65 -2.90
C ILE A 88 -7.73 -10.63 -3.79
N GLU A 89 -7.98 -10.70 -5.08
CA GLU A 89 -7.49 -9.70 -6.03
C GLU A 89 -8.59 -8.71 -6.43
N GLY A 90 -8.18 -7.56 -6.94
CA GLY A 90 -9.09 -6.58 -7.46
C GLY A 90 -8.37 -5.49 -8.22
N THR A 91 -9.11 -4.45 -8.55
CA THR A 91 -8.56 -3.27 -9.22
C THR A 91 -8.92 -1.98 -8.49
N VAL A 92 -8.08 -0.98 -8.66
CA VAL A 92 -8.36 0.40 -8.30
C VAL A 92 -8.25 1.26 -9.55
N GLN A 93 -9.30 2.04 -9.83
CA GLN A 93 -9.31 3.00 -10.93
C GLN A 93 -9.15 4.43 -10.39
N VAL A 94 -8.11 5.14 -10.83
CA VAL A 94 -7.82 6.53 -10.45
C VAL A 94 -7.51 7.33 -11.70
N LYS A 95 -8.26 8.41 -11.94
CA LYS A 95 -8.08 9.31 -13.10
C LYS A 95 -8.02 8.56 -14.44
N GLY A 96 -8.90 7.57 -14.61
CA GLY A 96 -8.99 6.75 -15.82
C GLY A 96 -7.90 5.68 -15.98
N LYS A 97 -6.95 5.56 -15.04
CA LYS A 97 -5.96 4.48 -15.01
C LYS A 97 -6.40 3.38 -14.05
N THR A 98 -6.14 2.14 -14.44
CA THR A 98 -6.44 0.94 -13.64
C THR A 98 -5.16 0.36 -13.08
N TYR A 99 -5.18 0.05 -11.79
CA TYR A 99 -4.10 -0.60 -11.05
C TYR A 99 -4.64 -1.89 -10.45
N ILE A 100 -3.79 -2.89 -10.32
CA ILE A 100 -4.15 -4.17 -9.69
C ILE A 100 -3.74 -4.15 -8.23
N TRP A 101 -4.44 -4.96 -7.43
CA TRP A 101 -4.03 -5.27 -6.07
C TRP A 101 -4.40 -6.69 -5.68
N GLU A 102 -3.64 -7.26 -4.75
CA GLU A 102 -3.86 -8.57 -4.13
C GLU A 102 -3.71 -8.39 -2.62
N SER A 103 -4.75 -8.72 -1.85
CA SER A 103 -4.72 -8.68 -0.39
C SER A 103 -4.65 -10.11 0.13
N HIS A 104 -3.71 -10.35 1.04
CA HIS A 104 -3.48 -11.63 1.70
C HIS A 104 -3.90 -11.55 3.18
N LEU A 105 -4.21 -12.70 3.77
CA LEU A 105 -4.68 -12.81 5.15
C LEU A 105 -3.66 -12.25 6.18
N ASP A 106 -2.35 -12.39 5.95
CA ASP A 106 -1.30 -11.92 6.86
C ASP A 106 -0.98 -10.42 6.72
N ASN A 107 -1.99 -9.61 6.42
CA ASN A 107 -1.83 -8.16 6.30
C ASN A 107 -0.80 -7.73 5.25
N VAL A 108 -0.68 -8.49 4.16
CA VAL A 108 0.12 -8.13 2.98
C VAL A 108 -0.82 -7.65 1.87
N LEU A 109 -0.52 -6.49 1.31
CA LEU A 109 -1.18 -5.94 0.13
C LEU A 109 -0.15 -5.75 -0.96
N ILE A 110 -0.30 -6.45 -2.07
CA ILE A 110 0.50 -6.27 -3.28
C ILE A 110 -0.26 -5.34 -4.21
N THR A 111 0.41 -4.36 -4.82
CA THR A 111 -0.27 -3.43 -5.73
C THR A 111 0.65 -2.83 -6.77
N THR A 112 0.10 -2.38 -7.89
CA THR A 112 0.80 -1.55 -8.88
C THR A 112 0.50 -0.06 -8.74
N TYR A 113 -0.43 0.35 -7.87
CA TYR A 113 -0.70 1.77 -7.62
C TYR A 113 0.53 2.44 -6.96
N PRO A 114 0.84 3.72 -7.25
CA PRO A 114 0.19 4.64 -8.18
C PRO A 114 0.84 4.75 -9.57
N ASP A 115 1.92 4.02 -9.82
CA ASP A 115 2.84 4.24 -10.94
C ASP A 115 2.91 3.06 -11.94
N GLY A 116 2.19 1.97 -11.68
CA GLY A 116 2.23 0.75 -12.48
C GLY A 116 3.32 -0.24 -12.06
N VAL A 117 4.17 0.11 -11.09
CA VAL A 117 5.26 -0.75 -10.59
C VAL A 117 4.77 -1.56 -9.40
N LYS A 118 5.02 -2.88 -9.42
CA LYS A 118 4.68 -3.80 -8.32
C LYS A 118 5.35 -3.37 -7.02
N LYS A 119 4.54 -3.25 -5.97
CA LYS A 119 4.94 -2.96 -4.59
C LYS A 119 4.28 -3.97 -3.67
N MET A 120 4.93 -4.19 -2.54
CA MET A 120 4.40 -4.98 -1.46
C MET A 120 4.29 -4.08 -0.24
N LEU A 121 3.10 -4.07 0.35
CA LEU A 121 2.75 -3.24 1.49
C LEU A 121 2.39 -4.17 2.65
N GLY A 122 2.86 -3.85 3.84
CA GLY A 122 2.56 -4.57 5.06
C GLY A 122 1.83 -3.66 6.03
N GLY A 123 0.78 -4.18 6.67
CA GLY A 123 0.20 -3.55 7.85
C GLY A 123 0.93 -3.99 9.10
N GLU A 124 0.97 -3.16 10.14
CA GLU A 124 1.39 -3.67 11.45
C GLU A 124 0.55 -4.91 11.76
N PRO A 125 1.18 -6.09 11.99
CA PRO A 125 0.43 -7.24 12.44
C PRO A 125 -0.20 -6.83 13.76
N SER A 126 -1.53 -6.68 13.79
CA SER A 126 -2.25 -6.62 15.05
C SER A 126 -1.79 -7.86 15.80
N GLY A 127 -1.15 -7.70 16.96
CA GLY A 127 -0.59 -8.79 17.76
C GLY A 127 -1.66 -9.75 18.32
N GLU A 128 -2.76 -9.96 17.61
CA GLU A 128 -3.91 -10.79 17.92
C GLU A 128 -3.93 -12.09 17.08
N LEU A 129 -2.79 -12.56 16.59
CA LEU A 129 -2.59 -14.01 16.38
C LEU A 129 -1.99 -14.60 17.66
N SER A 130 -2.75 -14.51 18.75
CA SER A 130 -2.56 -15.32 19.95
C SER A 130 -3.91 -15.56 20.59
N GLN A 131 -4.68 -16.48 20.00
CA GLN A 131 -5.55 -17.41 20.75
C GLN A 131 -5.50 -18.76 20.07
#